data_AF-A0A3N7CA99-F1
#
_entry.id   AF-A0A3N7CA99-F1
#
_cell.length_a   1.000
_cell.length_b   1.000
_cell.length_c   1.000
_cell.angle_alpha   90.00
_cell.angle_beta   90.00
_cell.angle_gamma   90.00
#
_symmetry.space_group_name_H-M   'P 1'
#
loop_
_entity.id
_entity.type
_entity.pdbx_description
1 polymer ?
#
loop_
_entity_poly.entity_id
_entity_poly.type
_entity_poly.pdbx_seq_one_letter_code
_entity_poly.pdbx_strand_id
1 'polypeptide(L)'
;MKDVDSDAGILSGGRLQYKPTSHPSLNREPIVTFLSLLLITKIAITALLVALPFLLGPQARLEAATGLSAKRPIFFRLYGVAITALLVGYGFGIPSAEHQQLPWGVVMMGLVSNTGAALLLLSSAKPRSMNFWLGSFFALIALALAASAVAPGLALSKAW
;
A
#
# COMPACT_ATOMS: atom_id res chain seq x y z
N MET A 1 30.27 13.70 -64.81
CA MET A 1 29.56 14.94 -64.49
C MET A 1 28.76 14.68 -63.22
N LYS A 2 29.12 15.33 -62.11
CA LYS A 2 28.42 15.26 -60.83
C LYS A 2 27.71 16.61 -60.67
N ASP A 3 26.39 16.61 -60.75
CA ASP A 3 25.62 17.81 -60.43
C ASP A 3 25.47 17.90 -58.92
N VAL A 4 25.99 19.01 -58.41
CA VAL A 4 25.94 19.44 -57.02
C VAL A 4 24.79 20.41 -56.93
N ASP A 5 23.61 19.93 -56.54
CA ASP A 5 22.50 20.83 -56.22
C ASP A 5 22.70 21.40 -54.82
N SER A 6 22.95 22.70 -54.83
CA SER A 6 23.14 23.58 -53.70
C SER A 6 21.81 24.24 -53.38
N ASP A 7 21.02 23.65 -52.49
CA ASP A 7 19.84 24.32 -51.94
C ASP A 7 20.13 24.84 -50.53
N ALA A 8 20.76 26.02 -50.51
CA ALA A 8 20.75 26.94 -49.39
C ALA A 8 19.44 27.73 -49.42
N GLY A 9 18.46 27.31 -48.62
CA GLY A 9 17.14 27.91 -48.55
C GLY A 9 16.72 28.33 -47.14
N ILE A 10 17.00 29.59 -46.79
CA ILE A 10 16.14 30.49 -45.98
C ILE A 10 15.87 30.07 -44.52
N LEU A 11 16.75 30.50 -43.61
CA LEU A 11 16.44 30.68 -42.19
C LEU A 11 15.68 32.00 -42.00
N SER A 12 14.39 32.01 -42.36
CA SER A 12 13.48 33.10 -41.99
C SER A 12 13.02 32.88 -40.55
N GLY A 13 13.16 33.93 -39.72
CA GLY A 13 12.93 33.95 -38.28
C GLY A 13 11.48 33.71 -37.86
N GLY A 14 10.95 32.52 -38.13
CA GLY A 14 9.72 32.03 -37.56
C GLY A 14 9.95 31.65 -36.11
N ARG A 15 9.55 32.50 -35.17
CA ARG A 15 9.29 32.04 -33.80
C ARG A 15 8.37 30.83 -33.91
N LEU A 16 8.88 29.66 -33.56
CA LEU A 16 8.06 28.48 -33.35
C LEU A 16 7.03 28.88 -32.28
N GLN A 17 5.82 29.23 -32.72
CA GLN A 17 4.68 29.36 -31.84
C GLN A 17 4.50 27.98 -31.21
N TYR A 18 4.99 27.84 -29.98
CA TYR A 18 4.62 26.76 -29.11
C TYR A 18 3.11 26.83 -28.96
N LYS A 19 2.38 26.07 -29.77
CA LYS A 19 0.96 25.82 -29.59
C LYS A 19 0.91 24.91 -28.37
N PRO A 20 0.48 25.38 -27.19
CA PRO A 20 0.30 24.50 -26.06
C PRO A 20 -0.75 23.50 -26.54
N THR A 21 -0.35 22.25 -26.74
CA THR A 21 -1.33 21.19 -26.85
C THR A 21 -2.11 21.28 -25.56
N SER A 22 -3.37 21.70 -25.65
CA SER A 22 -4.32 21.62 -24.56
C SER A 22 -4.32 20.16 -24.15
N HIS A 23 -3.49 19.81 -23.17
CA HIS A 23 -3.55 18.52 -22.54
C HIS A 23 -4.99 18.44 -22.08
N PRO A 24 -5.81 17.51 -22.62
CA PRO A 24 -7.09 17.24 -22.01
C PRO A 24 -6.71 16.86 -20.58
N SER A 25 -6.94 17.76 -19.64
CA SER A 25 -6.95 17.48 -18.22
C SER A 25 -8.12 16.54 -18.06
N LEU A 26 -7.83 15.28 -18.38
CA LEU A 26 -8.73 14.16 -18.33
C LEU A 26 -9.05 14.10 -16.84
N ASN A 27 -10.19 14.67 -16.49
CA ASN A 27 -10.88 14.48 -15.23
C ASN A 27 -11.18 12.98 -15.14
N ARG A 28 -10.13 12.16 -14.95
CA ARG A 28 -10.28 10.76 -14.62
C ARG A 28 -10.70 10.80 -13.17
N GLU A 29 -12.01 10.63 -12.97
CA GLU A 29 -12.56 10.26 -11.68
C GLU A 29 -11.64 9.18 -11.08
N PRO A 30 -11.11 9.39 -9.86
CA PRO A 30 -10.24 8.41 -9.24
C PRO A 30 -10.99 7.08 -9.15
N ILE A 31 -10.44 6.04 -9.81
CA ILE A 31 -11.04 4.72 -9.84
C ILE A 31 -10.55 3.98 -8.62
N VAL A 32 -11.45 3.65 -7.70
CA VAL A 32 -11.08 2.80 -6.58
C VAL A 32 -11.01 1.35 -7.06
N THR A 33 -9.81 0.79 -6.99
CA THR A 33 -9.55 -0.60 -7.40
C THR A 33 -9.77 -1.57 -6.25
N PHE A 34 -9.89 -2.87 -6.54
CA PHE A 34 -9.95 -3.90 -5.50
C PHE A 34 -8.71 -3.88 -4.60
N LEU A 35 -7.54 -3.63 -5.18
CA LEU A 35 -6.30 -3.49 -4.41
C LEU A 35 -6.33 -2.26 -3.50
N SER A 36 -6.81 -1.12 -3.99
CA SER A 36 -6.98 0.10 -3.18
C SER A 36 -7.93 -0.17 -1.99
N LEU A 37 -9.08 -0.80 -2.24
CA LEU A 37 -10.03 -1.16 -1.18
C LEU A 37 -9.41 -2.10 -0.14
N LEU A 38 -8.65 -3.10 -0.59
CA LEU A 38 -7.93 -4.02 0.29
C LEU A 38 -6.90 -3.29 1.16
N LEU A 39 -6.12 -2.38 0.58
CA LEU A 39 -5.13 -1.59 1.31
C LEU A 39 -5.81 -0.66 2.33
N ILE A 40 -6.87 0.05 1.94
CA ILE A 40 -7.65 0.91 2.83
C ILE A 40 -8.21 0.12 4.01
N THR A 41 -8.84 -1.02 3.74
CA THR A 41 -9.43 -1.89 4.77
C THR A 41 -8.35 -2.37 5.75
N LYS A 42 -7.20 -2.83 5.22
CA LYS A 42 -6.06 -3.24 6.04
C LYS A 42 -5.57 -2.08 6.91
N ILE A 43 -5.40 -0.89 6.32
CA ILE A 43 -4.89 0.29 7.03
C ILE A 43 -5.84 0.65 8.18
N ALA A 44 -7.13 0.78 7.90
CA ALA A 44 -8.14 1.16 8.89
C ALA A 44 -8.20 0.18 10.07
N ILE A 45 -8.32 -1.12 9.77
CA ILE A 45 -8.41 -2.16 10.81
C ILE A 45 -7.11 -2.24 11.62
N THR A 46 -5.95 -2.24 10.96
CA THR A 46 -4.66 -2.34 11.66
C THR A 46 -4.37 -1.09 12.48
N ALA A 47 -4.72 0.09 11.98
CA ALA A 47 -4.59 1.34 12.72
C ALA A 47 -5.40 1.29 14.02
N LEU A 48 -6.68 0.93 13.93
CA LEU A 48 -7.61 0.96 15.06
C LEU A 48 -7.35 -0.17 16.07
N LEU A 49 -7.10 -1.38 15.59
CA LEU A 49 -7.01 -2.56 16.46
C LEU A 49 -5.59 -2.89 16.91
N VAL A 50 -4.57 -2.32 16.27
CA VAL A 50 -3.16 -2.64 16.59
C VAL A 50 -2.34 -1.38 16.85
N ALA A 51 -2.16 -0.50 15.86
CA ALA A 51 -1.26 0.64 16.01
C ALA A 51 -1.69 1.58 17.15
N LEU A 52 -2.98 1.95 17.19
CA LEU A 52 -3.51 2.88 18.17
C LEU A 52 -3.46 2.33 19.61
N PRO A 53 -3.87 1.07 19.90
CA PRO A 53 -3.65 0.46 21.21
C PRO A 53 -2.18 0.46 21.64
N PHE A 54 -1.24 0.11 20.75
CA PHE A 54 0.18 0.09 21.11
C PHE A 54 0.76 1.50 21.29
N LEU A 55 0.26 2.51 20.57
CA LEU A 55 0.70 3.90 20.70
C LEU A 55 0.13 4.64 21.91
N LEU A 56 -1.13 4.38 22.27
CA LEU A 56 -1.83 5.18 23.29
C LEU A 56 -2.32 4.35 24.49
N GLY A 57 -2.48 3.03 24.34
CA GLY A 57 -3.05 2.15 25.37
C GLY A 57 -2.23 2.14 26.67
N PRO A 58 -2.86 1.95 27.84
CA PRO A 58 -2.16 1.81 29.12
C PRO A 58 -1.26 0.58 29.14
N GLN A 59 -0.07 0.69 29.74
CA GLN A 59 0.91 -0.40 29.79
C GLN A 59 0.32 -1.69 30.38
N ALA A 60 -0.37 -1.62 31.52
CA ALA A 60 -0.96 -2.80 32.16
C ALA A 60 -1.91 -3.59 31.23
N ARG A 61 -2.67 -2.89 30.37
CA ARG A 61 -3.55 -3.55 29.39
C ARG A 61 -2.76 -4.19 28.26
N LEU A 62 -1.69 -3.54 27.80
CA LEU A 62 -0.81 -4.08 26.76
C LEU A 62 -0.04 -5.31 27.25
N GLU A 63 0.45 -5.28 28.49
CA GLU A 63 1.11 -6.43 29.11
C GLU A 63 0.14 -7.60 29.26
N ALA A 64 -1.08 -7.34 29.75
CA ALA A 64 -2.11 -8.37 29.85
C ALA A 64 -2.52 -8.95 28.49
N ALA A 65 -2.61 -8.11 27.45
CA ALA A 65 -3.00 -8.54 26.10
C ALA A 65 -1.88 -9.29 25.36
N THR A 66 -0.62 -8.92 25.59
CA THR A 66 0.53 -9.50 24.89
C THR A 66 1.20 -10.64 25.66
N GLY A 67 0.95 -10.77 26.97
CA GLY A 67 1.67 -11.70 27.85
C GLY A 67 3.13 -11.28 28.08
N LEU A 68 3.53 -10.09 27.67
CA LEU A 68 4.87 -9.55 27.86
C LEU A 68 4.88 -8.60 29.06
N SER A 69 5.89 -8.71 29.92
CA SER A 69 6.15 -7.70 30.95
C SER A 69 7.28 -6.79 30.50
N ALA A 70 7.02 -5.48 30.44
CA ALA A 70 8.01 -4.50 30.06
C ALA A 70 8.31 -3.58 31.25
N LYS A 71 9.58 -3.31 31.55
CA LYS A 71 9.90 -2.35 32.62
C LYS A 71 9.44 -0.92 32.29
N ARG A 72 9.30 -0.59 31.01
CA ARG A 72 8.91 0.74 30.51
C ARG A 72 7.99 0.59 29.31
N PRO A 73 7.00 1.49 29.13
CA PRO A 73 6.04 1.40 28.03
C PRO A 73 6.65 1.68 26.66
N ILE A 74 7.90 2.19 26.61
CA ILE A 74 8.57 2.63 25.38
C ILE A 74 8.66 1.53 24.32
N PHE A 75 8.84 0.26 24.69
CA PHE A 75 8.90 -0.84 23.72
C PHE A 75 7.57 -1.06 23.00
N PHE A 76 6.46 -0.99 23.72
CA PHE A 76 5.13 -1.04 23.09
C PHE A 76 4.90 0.16 22.17
N ARG A 77 5.33 1.37 22.58
CA ARG A 77 5.22 2.57 21.75
C ARG A 77 6.06 2.46 20.47
N LEU A 78 7.30 2.00 20.58
CA LEU A 78 8.18 1.78 19.42
C LEU A 78 7.58 0.76 18.45
N TYR A 79 6.97 -0.32 18.97
CA TYR A 79 6.25 -1.28 18.14
C TYR A 79 5.05 -0.63 17.43
N GLY A 80 4.27 0.20 18.13
CA GLY A 80 3.20 1.00 17.53
C GLY A 80 3.68 1.96 16.44
N VAL A 81 4.82 2.62 16.63
CA VAL A 81 5.46 3.48 15.62
C VAL A 81 5.89 2.66 14.40
N ALA A 82 6.50 1.49 14.60
CA ALA A 82 6.90 0.61 13.51
C ALA A 82 5.70 0.16 12.66
N ILE A 83 4.60 -0.23 13.31
CA ILE A 83 3.35 -0.55 12.60
C ILE A 83 2.83 0.68 11.85
N THR A 84 2.82 1.86 12.49
CA THR A 84 2.35 3.10 11.85
C THR A 84 3.17 3.44 10.59
N ALA A 85 4.49 3.26 10.63
CA ALA A 85 5.35 3.43 9.46
C ALA A 85 4.96 2.46 8.32
N LEU A 86 4.62 1.21 8.63
CA LEU A 86 4.09 0.26 7.64
C LEU A 86 2.75 0.74 7.06
N LEU A 87 1.85 1.29 7.88
CA LEU A 87 0.56 1.85 7.43
C LEU A 87 0.76 3.02 6.47
N VAL A 88 1.72 3.89 6.75
CA VAL A 88 2.13 4.97 5.83
C VAL A 88 2.65 4.38 4.51
N GLY A 89 3.49 3.34 4.58
CA GLY A 89 3.96 2.61 3.41
C GLY A 89 2.83 2.03 2.55
N TYR A 90 1.79 1.47 3.17
CA TYR A 90 0.58 1.03 2.44
C TYR A 90 -0.19 2.19 1.82
N GLY A 91 -0.27 3.33 2.51
CA GLY A 91 -0.91 4.54 2.01
C GLY A 91 -0.31 5.00 0.67
N PHE A 92 1.01 4.93 0.53
CA PHE A 92 1.69 5.24 -0.73
C PHE A 92 1.35 4.28 -1.88
N GLY A 93 0.87 3.07 -1.60
CA GLY A 93 0.43 2.13 -2.62
C GLY A 93 -0.95 2.43 -3.22
N ILE A 94 -1.78 3.20 -2.51
CA ILE A 94 -3.16 3.47 -2.95
C ILE A 94 -3.19 4.28 -4.26
N PRO A 95 -2.49 5.44 -4.38
CA PRO A 95 -2.53 6.21 -5.63
C PRO A 95 -1.96 5.43 -6.83
N SER A 96 -0.92 4.61 -6.61
CA SER A 96 -0.38 3.75 -7.67
C SER A 96 -1.43 2.75 -8.16
N ALA A 97 -2.15 2.09 -7.24
CA ALA A 97 -3.21 1.16 -7.57
C ALA A 97 -4.37 1.84 -8.31
N GLU A 98 -4.78 3.04 -7.89
CA GLU A 98 -5.82 3.85 -8.56
C GLU A 98 -5.41 4.29 -9.97
N HIS A 99 -4.12 4.48 -10.21
CA HIS A 99 -3.55 4.71 -11.54
C HIS A 99 -3.32 3.43 -12.35
N GLN A 100 -3.90 2.30 -11.92
CA GLN A 100 -3.78 0.99 -12.58
C GLN A 100 -2.32 0.51 -12.68
N GLN A 101 -1.48 0.91 -11.73
CA GLN A 101 -0.10 0.45 -11.60
C GLN A 101 0.03 -0.41 -10.34
N LEU A 102 0.55 -1.63 -10.48
CA LEU A 102 0.72 -2.49 -9.32
C LEU A 102 1.90 -1.98 -8.46
N PRO A 103 1.69 -1.56 -7.20
CA PRO A 103 2.75 -1.09 -6.33
C PRO A 103 3.52 -2.28 -5.75
N TRP A 104 4.38 -2.91 -6.56
CA TRP A 104 5.08 -4.16 -6.22
C TRP A 104 5.75 -4.12 -4.85
N GLY A 105 6.44 -3.03 -4.50
CA GLY A 105 7.06 -2.89 -3.18
C GLY A 105 6.06 -2.98 -2.02
N VAL A 106 4.89 -2.35 -2.17
CA VAL A 106 3.81 -2.38 -1.18
C VAL A 106 3.16 -3.76 -1.11
N VAL A 107 2.97 -4.43 -2.25
CA VAL A 107 2.42 -5.80 -2.30
C VAL A 107 3.37 -6.78 -1.62
N MET A 108 4.67 -6.72 -1.91
CA MET A 108 5.67 -7.61 -1.30
C MET A 108 5.84 -7.35 0.20
N MET A 109 5.95 -6.08 0.61
CA MET A 109 5.94 -5.70 2.03
C MET A 109 4.65 -6.17 2.73
N GLY A 110 3.52 -6.03 2.02
CA GLY A 110 2.23 -6.63 2.33
C GLY A 110 2.31 -8.11 2.65
N LEU A 111 2.82 -8.90 1.72
CA LEU A 111 2.94 -10.34 1.87
C LEU A 111 3.80 -10.72 3.05
N VAL A 112 4.99 -10.12 3.19
CA VAL A 112 5.92 -10.45 4.28
C VAL A 112 5.29 -10.17 5.64
N SER A 113 4.75 -8.96 5.84
CA SER A 113 4.18 -8.57 7.14
C SER A 113 2.92 -9.33 7.51
N ASN A 114 1.98 -9.53 6.57
CA ASN A 114 0.72 -10.23 6.85
C ASN A 114 0.95 -11.72 7.04
N THR A 115 1.80 -12.35 6.21
CA THR A 115 2.15 -13.76 6.36
C THR A 115 2.86 -13.99 7.69
N GLY A 116 3.85 -13.15 8.02
CA GLY A 116 4.54 -13.23 9.30
C GLY A 116 3.59 -13.09 10.50
N ALA A 117 2.71 -12.08 10.46
CA ALA A 117 1.71 -11.88 11.51
C ALA A 117 0.73 -13.07 11.61
N ALA A 118 0.22 -13.55 10.47
CA ALA A 118 -0.68 -14.70 10.42
C ALA A 118 -0.03 -15.96 11.01
N LEU A 119 1.20 -16.27 10.61
CA LEU A 119 1.93 -17.44 11.10
C LEU A 119 2.17 -17.36 12.62
N LEU A 120 2.64 -16.22 13.12
CA LEU A 120 2.91 -16.04 14.55
C LEU A 120 1.62 -16.09 15.40
N LEU A 121 0.55 -15.44 14.94
CA LEU A 121 -0.71 -15.41 15.68
C LEU A 121 -1.43 -16.75 15.63
N LEU A 122 -1.51 -17.39 14.46
CA LEU A 122 -2.21 -18.67 14.31
C LEU A 122 -1.46 -19.83 14.97
N SER A 123 -0.12 -19.83 14.95
CA SER A 123 0.67 -20.90 15.60
C SER A 123 0.54 -20.90 17.13
N SER A 124 0.26 -19.75 17.73
CA SER A 124 0.12 -19.59 19.19
C SER A 124 -1.34 -19.47 19.65
N ALA A 125 -2.31 -19.40 18.73
CA ALA A 125 -3.71 -19.17 19.06
C ALA A 125 -4.45 -20.43 19.47
N LYS A 126 -5.28 -20.30 20.52
CA LYS A 126 -6.36 -21.26 20.80
C LYS A 126 -7.51 -21.03 19.81
N PRO A 127 -8.25 -22.08 19.39
CA PRO A 127 -9.43 -21.91 18.54
C PRO A 127 -10.41 -20.89 19.12
N ARG A 128 -10.94 -19.99 18.26
CA ARG A 128 -11.86 -18.89 18.62
C ARG A 128 -11.31 -17.81 19.56
N SER A 129 -10.01 -17.80 19.86
CA SER A 129 -9.39 -16.67 20.59
C SER A 129 -9.28 -15.42 19.71
N MET A 130 -9.03 -14.25 20.32
CA MET A 130 -8.79 -13.01 19.58
C MET A 130 -7.57 -13.12 18.65
N ASN A 131 -6.51 -13.81 19.10
CA ASN A 131 -5.32 -14.06 18.27
C ASN A 131 -5.65 -14.92 17.04
N PHE A 132 -6.57 -15.89 17.19
CA PHE A 132 -7.06 -16.68 16.05
C PHE A 132 -7.74 -15.79 15.02
N TRP A 133 -8.68 -14.94 15.44
CA TRP A 133 -9.41 -14.03 14.54
C TRP A 133 -8.48 -13.02 13.86
N LEU A 134 -7.56 -12.40 14.60
CA LEU A 134 -6.56 -11.49 14.02
C LEU A 134 -5.63 -12.22 13.06
N GLY A 135 -5.16 -13.41 13.42
CA GLY A 135 -4.32 -14.25 12.57
C GLY A 135 -5.01 -14.64 11.27
N SER A 136 -6.29 -15.04 11.33
CA SER A 136 -7.10 -15.33 10.14
C SER A 136 -7.32 -14.10 9.27
N PHE A 137 -7.55 -12.92 9.88
CA PHE A 137 -7.65 -11.67 9.15
C PHE A 137 -6.35 -11.38 8.36
N PHE A 138 -5.19 -11.44 9.02
CA PHE A 138 -3.92 -11.24 8.33
C PHE A 138 -3.65 -12.32 7.27
N ALA A 139 -4.05 -13.57 7.50
CA ALA A 139 -3.94 -14.64 6.51
C ALA A 139 -4.78 -14.33 5.25
N LEU A 140 -6.02 -13.87 5.42
CA LEU A 140 -6.89 -13.48 4.30
C LEU A 140 -6.29 -12.32 3.50
N ILE A 141 -5.75 -11.31 4.18
CA ILE A 141 -5.07 -10.19 3.51
C ILE A 141 -3.83 -10.68 2.75
N ALA A 142 -3.03 -11.59 3.33
CA ALA A 142 -1.88 -12.18 2.65
C ALA A 142 -2.32 -12.94 1.38
N LEU A 143 -3.37 -13.74 1.46
CA LEU A 143 -3.92 -14.48 0.32
C LEU A 143 -4.40 -13.53 -0.78
N ALA A 144 -5.12 -12.47 -0.43
CA ALA A 144 -5.62 -11.52 -1.41
C ALA A 144 -4.50 -10.66 -2.04
N LEU A 145 -3.43 -10.35 -1.29
CA LEU A 145 -2.22 -9.75 -1.86
C LEU A 145 -1.47 -10.71 -2.79
N ALA A 146 -1.39 -12.00 -2.44
CA ALA A 146 -0.79 -13.01 -3.31
C ALA A 146 -1.60 -13.16 -4.61
N ALA A 147 -2.93 -13.20 -4.50
CA ALA A 147 -3.82 -13.18 -5.65
C ALA A 147 -3.62 -11.93 -6.51
N SER A 148 -3.42 -10.76 -5.88
CA SER A 148 -3.14 -9.51 -6.59
C SER A 148 -1.81 -9.53 -7.34
N ALA A 149 -0.79 -10.21 -6.80
CA ALA A 149 0.50 -10.40 -7.46
C ALA A 149 0.41 -11.37 -8.65
N VAL A 150 -0.40 -12.43 -8.54
CA VAL A 150 -0.59 -13.44 -9.59
C VAL A 150 -1.51 -12.95 -10.70
N ALA A 151 -2.54 -12.18 -10.36
CA ALA A 151 -3.52 -11.64 -11.31
C ALA A 151 -3.70 -10.11 -11.17
N PRO A 152 -2.69 -9.29 -11.54
CA PRO A 152 -2.74 -7.83 -11.38
C PRO A 152 -3.91 -7.17 -12.09
N GLY A 153 -4.31 -7.69 -13.26
CA GLY A 153 -5.42 -7.14 -14.03
C GLY A 153 -6.76 -7.16 -13.29
N LEU A 154 -7.02 -8.20 -12.48
CA LEU A 154 -8.21 -8.28 -11.64
C LEU A 154 -8.10 -7.34 -10.44
N ALA A 155 -6.95 -7.31 -9.78
CA ALA A 155 -6.72 -6.48 -8.60
C ALA A 155 -6.81 -4.98 -8.89
N LEU A 156 -6.41 -4.57 -10.09
CA LEU A 156 -6.45 -3.18 -10.57
C LEU A 156 -7.76 -2.83 -11.29
N SER A 157 -8.70 -3.77 -11.39
CA SER A 157 -10.03 -3.48 -11.93
C SER A 157 -10.86 -2.66 -10.94
N LYS A 158 -11.83 -1.92 -11.48
CA LYS A 158 -12.73 -1.05 -10.71
C LYS A 158 -13.57 -1.89 -9.75
N ALA A 159 -13.55 -1.52 -8.47
CA ALA A 159 -14.26 -2.27 -7.43
C ALA A 159 -15.75 -1.89 -7.33
N TRP A 160 -16.13 -0.68 -7.73
CA TRP A 160 -17.50 -0.17 -7.83
C TRP A 160 -17.56 1.00 -8.81
#